data_AF-A0A0N1P3D1-F1
#
_entry.id   AF-A0A0N1P3D1-F1
#
_cell.length_a   1.000
_cell.length_b   1.000
_cell.length_c   1.000
_cell.angle_alpha   90.00
_cell.angle_beta   90.00
_cell.angle_gamma   90.00
#
_symmetry.space_group_name_H-M   'P 1'
#
loop_
_entity.id
_entity.type
_entity.pdbx_description
1 polymer ?
#
loop_
_entity_poly.entity_id
_entity_poly.type
_entity_poly.pdbx_seq_one_letter_code
_entity_poly.pdbx_strand_id
1 'polypeptide(L)'
;MLDAVAKSIAGYNPSLVDIWGRLANLHCLEGGGERTVWLSSLVNRSDFQEASQPYPIITALNVDPRRNISGCNYGDLSSTQYEFHPFEFGTWDLGTRSFSQTAFMGSQSTASFAPSSATCINGFDSLGFVMGASSNPFNLFCGVVPNSSPFSGHLGDLWNDMIDMLGAVHGVSFLDEYAVCPGPFAATTHVDSLYLIDGSQGGEEIPIWPLLPVERGVGVIVAADFSTSTPDQLPDGSSLYKTFQRAQQMGFSRMPMIPTPAEIDKLALNKQPTFFGCRSDASQALIIYIPNVPHILGSNVPWWTIQLSSELVTSILENGNLVATMKGDTQWPICIGCAVLSKASGDIALPKACEACWDRFCWKGTASGPAH
;
A
#
# COMPACT_ATOMS: atom_id res chain seq x y z
N MET A 1 8.26 -7.19 22.60
CA MET A 1 7.51 -7.68 23.79
C MET A 1 6.96 -6.57 24.67
N LEU A 2 7.76 -5.63 25.20
CA LEU A 2 7.27 -4.62 26.17
C LEU A 2 6.07 -3.79 25.66
N ASP A 3 6.06 -3.35 24.40
CA ASP A 3 4.93 -2.60 23.84
C ASP A 3 3.65 -3.42 23.76
N ALA A 4 3.75 -4.71 23.41
CA ALA A 4 2.61 -5.62 23.36
C ALA A 4 2.03 -5.83 24.77
N VAL A 5 2.89 -5.96 25.79
CA VAL A 5 2.46 -6.00 27.19
C VAL A 5 1.79 -4.69 27.60
N ALA A 6 2.36 -3.54 27.24
CA ALA A 6 1.76 -2.24 27.56
C ALA A 6 0.39 -2.05 26.91
N LYS A 7 0.22 -2.48 25.65
CA LYS A 7 -1.06 -2.47 24.93
C LYS A 7 -2.10 -3.37 25.62
N SER A 8 -1.69 -4.57 26.05
CA SER A 8 -2.53 -5.51 26.83
C SER A 8 -2.97 -4.91 28.17
N ILE A 9 -2.03 -4.31 28.93
CA ILE A 9 -2.34 -3.62 30.20
C ILE A 9 -3.30 -2.45 29.99
N ALA A 10 -3.22 -1.75 28.85
CA ALA A 10 -4.13 -0.68 28.47
C ALA A 10 -5.53 -1.18 28.03
N GLY A 11 -5.76 -2.50 28.01
CA GLY A 11 -7.05 -3.12 27.70
C GLY A 11 -7.28 -3.41 26.21
N TYR A 12 -6.23 -3.37 25.38
CA TYR A 12 -6.30 -3.66 23.96
C TYR A 12 -5.55 -4.94 23.63
N ASN A 13 -6.06 -5.71 22.67
CA ASN A 13 -5.42 -6.95 22.25
C ASN A 13 -4.19 -6.64 21.36
N PRO A 14 -2.96 -6.98 21.79
CA PRO A 14 -1.84 -7.03 20.87
C PRO A 14 -1.98 -8.24 19.94
N SER A 15 -1.24 -8.22 18.84
CA SER A 15 -1.24 -9.25 17.79
C SER A 15 0.18 -9.49 17.28
N LEU A 16 0.37 -10.44 16.36
CA LEU A 16 1.65 -10.61 15.65
C LEU A 16 2.05 -9.33 14.90
N VAL A 17 1.05 -8.55 14.47
CA VAL A 17 1.27 -7.28 13.75
C VAL A 17 1.93 -6.22 14.63
N ASP A 18 1.64 -6.19 15.94
CA ASP A 18 2.29 -5.26 16.86
C ASP A 18 3.80 -5.58 17.00
N ILE A 19 4.14 -6.87 17.01
CA ILE A 19 5.54 -7.32 17.08
C ILE A 19 6.25 -7.08 15.74
N TRP A 20 5.61 -7.41 14.62
CA TRP A 20 6.09 -7.11 13.26
C TRP A 20 6.36 -5.62 13.07
N GLY A 21 5.39 -4.78 13.46
CA GLY A 21 5.49 -3.34 13.37
C GLY A 21 6.63 -2.77 14.19
N ARG A 22 6.93 -3.37 15.36
CA ARG A 22 8.11 -2.99 16.14
C ARG A 22 9.42 -3.37 15.43
N LEU A 23 9.50 -4.55 14.82
CA LEU A 23 10.68 -4.97 14.04
C LEU A 23 10.91 -4.04 12.84
N ALA A 24 9.85 -3.70 12.11
CA ALA A 24 9.90 -2.74 11.02
C ALA A 24 10.36 -1.36 11.51
N ASN A 25 9.84 -0.87 12.64
CA ASN A 25 10.28 0.38 13.25
C ASN A 25 11.79 0.38 13.58
N LEU A 26 12.30 -0.70 14.20
CA LEU A 26 13.73 -0.83 14.53
C LEU A 26 14.64 -0.75 13.30
N HIS A 27 14.21 -1.30 12.15
CA HIS A 27 15.03 -1.39 10.94
C HIS A 27 14.87 -0.20 9.99
N CYS A 28 13.66 0.37 9.89
CA CYS A 28 13.31 1.33 8.85
C CYS A 28 13.27 2.78 9.33
N LEU A 29 13.09 3.04 10.63
CA LEU A 29 12.96 4.41 11.15
C LEU A 29 14.24 4.88 11.86
N GLU A 30 14.53 6.17 11.70
CA GLU A 30 15.68 6.81 12.35
C GLU A 30 15.65 6.65 13.87
N GLY A 31 16.83 6.48 14.48
CA GLY A 31 16.96 6.25 15.92
C GLY A 31 16.67 4.81 16.35
N GLY A 32 16.64 3.85 15.41
CA GLY A 32 16.64 2.43 15.70
C GLY A 32 15.43 1.98 16.52
N GLY A 33 14.28 2.62 16.32
CA GLY A 33 13.03 2.33 17.05
C GLY A 33 13.07 2.55 18.57
N GLU A 34 14.02 3.33 19.08
CA GLU A 34 14.05 3.78 20.48
C GLU A 34 12.95 4.81 20.78
N ARG A 35 12.63 5.65 19.79
CA ARG A 35 11.54 6.62 19.85
C ARG A 35 10.35 6.13 19.04
N THR A 36 9.16 6.22 19.63
CA THR A 36 7.92 6.08 18.88
C THR A 36 7.69 7.35 18.07
N VAL A 37 7.59 7.18 16.75
CA VAL A 37 7.14 8.23 15.84
C VAL A 37 5.65 8.00 15.56
N TRP A 38 4.86 9.05 15.73
CA TRP A 38 3.43 9.05 15.47
C TRP A 38 3.18 9.60 14.07
N LEU A 39 2.35 8.95 13.27
CA LEU A 39 2.01 9.46 11.94
C LEU A 39 1.40 10.86 12.05
N SER A 40 0.57 11.09 13.07
CA SER A 40 -0.05 12.39 13.30
C SER A 40 0.93 13.47 13.78
N SER A 41 2.13 13.12 14.25
CA SER A 41 3.11 14.13 14.70
C SER A 41 3.93 14.72 13.56
N LEU A 42 3.89 14.11 12.36
CA LEU A 42 4.59 14.62 11.18
C LEU A 42 4.17 16.05 10.81
N VAL A 43 2.92 16.42 11.10
CA VAL A 43 2.36 17.76 10.85
C VAL A 43 3.07 18.88 11.62
N ASN A 44 3.81 18.53 12.67
CA ASN A 44 4.55 19.47 13.51
C ASN A 44 6.02 19.66 13.05
N ARG A 45 6.48 18.88 12.07
CA ARG A 45 7.84 19.05 11.53
C ARG A 45 7.87 20.23 10.56
N SER A 46 8.97 20.98 10.56
CA SER A 46 9.14 22.13 9.67
C SER A 46 9.12 21.73 8.19
N ASP A 47 9.77 20.61 7.85
CA ASP A 47 9.80 20.08 6.48
C ASP A 47 8.39 19.73 5.95
N PHE A 48 7.51 19.26 6.82
CA PHE A 48 6.09 19.02 6.49
C PHE A 48 5.32 20.33 6.32
N GLN A 49 5.47 21.29 7.25
CA GLN A 49 4.78 22.59 7.20
C GLN A 49 5.19 23.43 5.99
N GLU A 50 6.44 23.29 5.55
CA GLU A 50 6.98 23.96 4.36
C GLU A 50 6.64 23.23 3.06
N ALA A 51 5.89 22.11 3.12
CA ALA A 51 5.55 21.26 1.98
C ALA A 51 6.80 20.82 1.17
N SER A 52 7.91 20.61 1.86
CA SER A 52 9.20 20.24 1.25
C SER A 52 9.32 18.74 0.93
N GLN A 53 8.37 17.94 1.39
CA GLN A 53 8.30 16.49 1.19
C GLN A 53 6.92 16.09 0.64
N PRO A 54 6.81 14.98 -0.13
CA PRO A 54 5.53 14.44 -0.54
C PRO A 54 4.63 14.09 0.65
N TYR A 55 3.32 14.27 0.49
CA TYR A 55 2.34 13.89 1.49
C TYR A 55 2.19 12.36 1.56
N PRO A 56 2.50 11.70 2.70
CA PRO A 56 2.47 10.24 2.77
C PRO A 56 1.04 9.72 2.90
N ILE A 57 0.74 8.66 2.16
CA ILE A 57 -0.49 7.87 2.25
C ILE A 57 -0.07 6.41 2.36
N ILE A 58 -0.47 5.75 3.43
CA ILE A 58 -0.23 4.32 3.67
C ILE A 58 -1.58 3.60 3.63
N THR A 59 -1.64 2.36 3.14
CA THR A 59 -2.91 1.65 2.94
C THR A 59 -2.93 0.29 3.61
N ALA A 60 -4.09 -0.13 4.12
CA ALA A 60 -4.36 -1.50 4.53
C ALA A 60 -5.75 -1.93 4.08
N LEU A 61 -5.98 -3.23 3.93
CA LEU A 61 -7.32 -3.76 3.65
C LEU A 61 -7.98 -4.21 4.95
N ASN A 62 -9.28 -3.96 5.08
CA ASN A 62 -10.07 -4.52 6.16
C ASN A 62 -10.81 -5.78 5.70
N VAL A 63 -10.83 -6.79 6.56
CA VAL A 63 -11.54 -8.06 6.34
C VAL A 63 -12.43 -8.41 7.54
N ASP A 64 -13.41 -9.30 7.33
CA ASP A 64 -14.22 -9.86 8.43
C ASP A 64 -13.63 -11.20 8.87
N PRO A 65 -12.89 -11.27 9.99
CA PRO A 65 -12.20 -12.49 10.40
C PRO A 65 -13.16 -13.66 10.71
N ARG A 66 -14.49 -13.47 10.71
CA ARG A 66 -15.49 -14.56 10.88
C ARG A 66 -15.96 -15.19 9.58
N ARG A 67 -15.79 -14.51 8.42
CA ARG A 67 -16.03 -15.14 7.09
C ARG A 67 -15.01 -16.25 6.80
N ASN A 68 -14.07 -16.38 7.70
CA ASN A 68 -13.08 -17.40 7.81
C ASN A 68 -13.66 -18.79 8.19
N ILE A 69 -14.30 -19.48 7.25
CA ILE A 69 -14.86 -20.83 7.46
C ILE A 69 -13.73 -21.90 7.56
N SER A 70 -12.49 -21.59 7.16
CA SER A 70 -11.38 -22.55 7.06
C SER A 70 -10.03 -22.13 7.66
N GLY A 71 -9.96 -21.01 8.38
CA GLY A 71 -8.70 -20.41 8.89
C GLY A 71 -8.11 -19.26 8.03
N CYS A 72 -8.53 -19.07 6.77
CA CYS A 72 -8.11 -17.96 5.93
C CYS A 72 -9.22 -16.94 5.64
N ASN A 73 -9.00 -15.65 5.90
CA ASN A 73 -9.71 -14.59 5.18
C ASN A 73 -8.71 -13.74 4.38
N TYR A 74 -8.84 -13.81 3.06
CA TYR A 74 -8.02 -13.04 2.13
C TYR A 74 -8.75 -11.76 1.74
N GLY A 75 -7.99 -10.70 1.49
CA GLY A 75 -8.53 -9.53 0.82
C GLY A 75 -9.02 -9.88 -0.59
N ASP A 76 -10.05 -9.20 -1.04
CA ASP A 76 -10.46 -9.21 -2.45
C ASP A 76 -10.77 -7.76 -2.91
N LEU A 77 -11.19 -7.60 -4.16
CA LEU A 77 -11.49 -6.27 -4.72
C LEU A 77 -12.68 -5.56 -4.04
N SER A 78 -13.46 -6.28 -3.22
CA SER A 78 -14.54 -5.74 -2.39
C SER A 78 -14.12 -5.41 -0.96
N SER A 79 -12.92 -5.82 -0.54
CA SER A 79 -12.36 -5.46 0.77
C SER A 79 -12.15 -3.95 0.85
N THR A 80 -12.69 -3.35 1.92
CA THR A 80 -12.55 -1.92 2.17
C THR A 80 -11.09 -1.54 2.35
N GLN A 81 -10.58 -0.62 1.54
CA GLN A 81 -9.24 -0.08 1.69
C GLN A 81 -9.26 1.12 2.62
N TYR A 82 -8.53 1.02 3.74
CA TYR A 82 -8.28 2.13 4.63
C TYR A 82 -6.95 2.79 4.31
N GLU A 83 -6.93 4.11 4.42
CA GLU A 83 -5.76 4.94 4.26
C GLU A 83 -5.38 5.57 5.60
N PHE A 84 -4.08 5.62 5.87
CA PHE A 84 -3.47 6.33 6.98
C PHE A 84 -2.69 7.53 6.45
N HIS A 85 -2.98 8.70 6.98
CA HIS A 85 -2.35 9.97 6.62
C HIS A 85 -1.95 10.72 7.89
N PRO A 86 -1.10 11.76 7.80
CA PRO A 86 -0.77 12.58 8.97
C PRO A 86 -1.95 13.31 9.60
N PHE A 87 -2.95 13.72 8.80
CA PHE A 87 -4.11 14.45 9.30
C PHE A 87 -5.31 13.55 9.59
N GLU A 88 -5.52 12.55 8.75
CA GLU A 88 -6.72 11.72 8.79
C GLU A 88 -6.45 10.22 8.66
N PHE A 89 -7.44 9.42 9.06
CA PHE A 89 -7.50 7.97 8.89
C PHE A 89 -8.92 7.62 8.47
N GLY A 90 -9.07 6.84 7.40
CA GLY A 90 -10.39 6.56 6.85
C GLY A 90 -10.36 5.85 5.51
N THR A 91 -11.47 5.91 4.77
CA THR A 91 -11.62 5.22 3.48
C THR A 91 -12.46 6.06 2.52
N TRP A 92 -12.17 5.94 1.22
CA TRP A 92 -13.02 6.48 0.15
C TRP A 92 -14.09 5.49 -0.32
N ASP A 93 -14.02 4.24 0.12
CA ASP A 93 -14.90 3.19 -0.37
C ASP A 93 -16.35 3.40 0.05
N LEU A 94 -17.25 3.04 -0.85
CA LEU A 94 -18.70 3.14 -0.64
C LEU A 94 -19.13 2.30 0.57
N GLY A 95 -20.10 2.81 1.33
CA GLY A 95 -20.58 2.22 2.58
C GLY A 95 -20.08 2.98 3.81
N THR A 96 -18.79 3.32 3.85
CA THR A 96 -18.21 4.13 4.95
C THR A 96 -17.84 5.53 4.48
N ARG A 97 -17.10 5.66 3.35
CA ARG A 97 -16.59 6.91 2.76
C ARG A 97 -16.43 8.07 3.76
N SER A 98 -15.59 7.87 4.77
CA SER A 98 -15.45 8.79 5.88
C SER A 98 -14.04 8.74 6.47
N PHE A 99 -13.64 9.85 7.09
CA PHE A 99 -12.34 10.06 7.69
C PHE A 99 -12.47 10.59 9.12
N SER A 100 -11.48 10.26 9.93
CA SER A 100 -11.32 10.65 11.33
C SER A 100 -9.93 11.22 11.54
N GLN A 101 -9.67 11.95 12.64
CA GLN A 101 -8.32 12.42 12.93
C GLN A 101 -7.40 11.24 13.25
N THR A 102 -6.24 11.17 12.59
CA THR A 102 -5.26 10.07 12.73
C THR A 102 -4.85 9.85 14.18
N ALA A 103 -4.60 10.94 14.91
CA ALA A 103 -4.20 10.91 16.32
C ALA A 103 -5.19 10.14 17.21
N PHE A 104 -6.43 9.99 16.76
CA PHE A 104 -7.52 9.34 17.50
C PHE A 104 -8.08 8.10 16.79
N MET A 105 -7.35 7.52 15.83
CA MET A 105 -7.82 6.41 14.99
C MET A 105 -8.21 5.14 15.76
N GLY A 106 -7.79 4.99 17.03
CA GLY A 106 -8.22 3.88 17.89
C GLY A 106 -9.54 4.14 18.64
N SER A 107 -10.12 5.33 18.52
CA SER A 107 -11.33 5.73 19.25
C SER A 107 -12.56 5.11 18.60
N GLN A 108 -13.39 4.43 19.39
CA GLN A 108 -14.65 3.91 18.90
C GLN A 108 -15.67 5.02 18.65
N SER A 109 -16.46 4.86 17.59
CA SER A 109 -17.61 5.71 17.32
C SER A 109 -18.87 4.85 17.14
N THR A 110 -20.02 5.47 17.37
CA THR A 110 -21.34 4.89 17.10
C THR A 110 -21.58 4.81 15.59
N ALA A 111 -22.64 4.11 15.17
CA ALA A 111 -23.02 4.03 13.75
C ALA A 111 -23.31 5.40 13.10
N SER A 112 -23.52 6.47 13.89
CA SER A 112 -23.66 7.85 13.41
C SER A 112 -22.34 8.64 13.44
N PHE A 113 -21.20 7.96 13.59
CA PHE A 113 -19.86 8.56 13.74
C PHE A 113 -19.69 9.47 14.96
N ALA A 114 -20.64 9.46 15.90
CA ALA A 114 -20.50 10.16 17.17
C ALA A 114 -19.60 9.34 18.10
N PRO A 115 -18.66 9.94 18.86
CA PRO A 115 -17.82 9.21 19.81
C PRO A 115 -18.66 8.33 20.73
N SER A 116 -18.29 7.05 20.89
CA SER A 116 -19.01 6.14 21.77
C SER A 116 -18.77 6.45 23.26
N SER A 117 -17.70 7.19 23.56
CA SER A 117 -17.33 7.64 24.91
C SER A 117 -16.84 9.09 24.89
N ALA A 118 -16.77 9.71 26.06
CA ALA A 118 -16.20 11.06 26.24
C ALA A 118 -14.66 11.09 26.16
N THR A 119 -14.01 9.93 25.99
CA THR A 119 -12.54 9.80 25.99
C THR A 119 -12.08 9.41 24.59
N CYS A 120 -11.16 10.20 24.02
CA CYS A 120 -10.49 9.85 22.77
C CYS A 120 -9.26 8.98 23.06
N ILE A 121 -9.10 7.92 22.28
CA ILE A 121 -7.98 6.98 22.36
C ILE A 121 -6.89 7.41 21.38
N ASN A 122 -5.68 7.60 21.89
CA ASN A 122 -4.49 7.89 21.09
C ASN A 122 -3.55 6.68 21.03
N GLY A 123 -2.51 6.77 20.20
CA GLY A 123 -1.41 5.81 20.19
C GLY A 123 -1.54 4.65 19.19
N PHE A 124 -2.68 4.52 18.51
CA PHE A 124 -2.81 3.55 17.41
C PHE A 124 -2.12 4.03 16.12
N ASP A 125 -1.79 5.32 16.01
CA ASP A 125 -1.10 5.89 14.86
C ASP A 125 0.42 5.84 14.95
N SER A 126 0.98 5.00 15.83
CA SER A 126 2.42 4.76 15.79
C SER A 126 2.82 4.24 14.41
N LEU A 127 3.88 4.80 13.82
CA LEU A 127 4.33 4.36 12.50
C LEU A 127 4.68 2.87 12.49
N GLY A 128 5.16 2.32 13.61
CA GLY A 128 5.36 0.87 13.74
C GLY A 128 4.07 0.08 13.52
N PHE A 129 2.98 0.44 14.20
CA PHE A 129 1.68 -0.21 14.00
C PHE A 129 1.14 0.00 12.58
N VAL A 130 1.22 1.22 12.04
CA VAL A 130 0.74 1.55 10.69
C VAL A 130 1.51 0.77 9.61
N MET A 131 2.83 0.73 9.69
CA MET A 131 3.66 -0.08 8.79
C MET A 131 3.34 -1.57 8.95
N GLY A 132 3.17 -2.04 10.19
CA GLY A 132 2.79 -3.42 10.46
C GLY A 132 1.45 -3.77 9.83
N ALA A 133 0.42 -2.93 10.01
CA ALA A 133 -0.90 -3.12 9.42
C ALA A 133 -0.85 -3.13 7.89
N SER A 134 -0.01 -2.29 7.30
CA SER A 134 0.14 -2.18 5.84
C SER A 134 0.93 -3.32 5.20
N SER A 135 1.74 -4.06 5.96
CA SER A 135 2.73 -5.02 5.42
C SER A 135 2.71 -6.40 6.08
N ASN A 136 1.65 -6.73 6.84
CA ASN A 136 1.59 -8.01 7.54
C ASN A 136 1.14 -9.14 6.61
N PRO A 137 1.93 -10.23 6.50
CA PRO A 137 1.57 -11.38 5.69
C PRO A 137 0.81 -12.45 6.50
N PHE A 138 0.48 -12.22 7.77
CA PHE A 138 0.17 -13.31 8.70
C PHE A 138 -1.07 -14.11 8.33
N ASN A 139 -2.11 -13.44 7.81
CA ASN A 139 -3.32 -14.10 7.35
C ASN A 139 -3.12 -14.97 6.10
N LEU A 140 -1.93 -14.93 5.45
CA LEU A 140 -1.54 -15.85 4.38
C LEU A 140 -1.08 -17.21 4.90
N PHE A 141 -0.55 -17.28 6.13
CA PHE A 141 -0.03 -18.53 6.70
C PHE A 141 -1.14 -19.53 7.03
N CYS A 142 -2.39 -19.06 7.21
CA CYS A 142 -3.57 -19.92 7.23
C CYS A 142 -3.45 -21.13 8.16
N GLY A 143 -2.90 -20.90 9.35
CA GLY A 143 -2.66 -21.94 10.34
C GLY A 143 -3.03 -21.43 11.72
N VAL A 144 -3.46 -22.32 12.61
CA VAL A 144 -3.46 -21.97 14.03
C VAL A 144 -2.03 -21.59 14.35
N VAL A 145 -1.79 -20.33 14.71
CA VAL A 145 -0.51 -19.88 15.24
C VAL A 145 -0.10 -20.92 16.28
N PRO A 146 0.94 -21.74 16.01
CA PRO A 146 1.19 -22.91 16.83
C PRO A 146 1.35 -22.46 18.27
N ASN A 147 0.62 -23.10 19.18
CA ASN A 147 0.89 -23.01 20.61
C ASN A 147 2.17 -23.81 20.90
N SER A 148 3.25 -23.52 20.17
CA SER A 148 4.58 -24.00 20.49
C SER A 148 4.82 -23.52 21.91
N SER A 149 5.23 -24.45 22.77
CA SER A 149 5.79 -24.08 24.07
C SER A 149 6.79 -22.95 23.82
N PRO A 150 6.81 -21.88 24.64
CA PRO A 150 7.64 -20.67 24.43
C PRO A 150 9.17 -20.90 24.44
N PHE A 151 9.59 -22.17 24.33
CA PHE A 151 10.95 -22.68 24.30
C PHE A 151 11.13 -23.88 23.34
N SER A 152 10.22 -24.08 22.38
CA SER A 152 10.29 -25.20 21.41
C SER A 152 10.67 -24.79 19.98
N GLY A 153 10.71 -23.49 19.68
CA GLY A 153 11.31 -22.95 18.47
C GLY A 153 12.83 -23.04 18.51
N HIS A 154 13.46 -23.36 17.39
CA HIS A 154 14.90 -23.19 17.25
C HIS A 154 15.20 -21.69 17.34
N LEU A 155 15.86 -21.24 18.41
CA LEU A 155 16.32 -19.85 18.53
C LEU A 155 16.94 -19.38 17.21
N GLY A 156 16.40 -18.29 16.63
CA GLY A 156 16.82 -17.77 15.34
C GLY A 156 15.82 -17.95 14.19
N ASP A 157 14.66 -18.57 14.42
CA ASP A 157 13.51 -18.49 13.51
C ASP A 157 12.62 -17.31 13.91
N LEU A 158 12.63 -16.24 13.10
CA LEU A 158 11.91 -15.00 13.39
C LEU A 158 10.42 -15.24 13.68
N TRP A 159 9.76 -16.12 12.93
CA TRP A 159 8.32 -16.30 13.03
C TRP A 159 7.94 -17.02 14.33
N ASN A 160 8.66 -18.08 14.67
CA ASN A 160 8.45 -18.77 15.96
C ASN A 160 8.77 -17.85 17.14
N ASP A 161 9.85 -17.05 17.05
CA ASP A 161 10.22 -16.10 18.09
C ASP A 161 9.10 -15.05 18.31
N MET A 162 8.46 -14.57 17.24
CA MET A 162 7.32 -13.65 17.34
C MET A 162 6.10 -14.29 18.00
N ILE A 163 5.81 -15.54 17.66
CA ILE A 163 4.70 -16.31 18.22
C ILE A 163 4.91 -16.56 19.71
N ASP A 164 6.10 -17.00 20.10
CA ASP A 164 6.47 -17.25 21.50
C ASP A 164 6.43 -15.94 22.30
N MET A 165 6.87 -14.82 21.70
CA MET A 165 6.75 -13.49 22.31
C MET A 165 5.30 -13.08 22.57
N LEU A 166 4.38 -13.38 21.65
CA LEU A 166 2.96 -13.07 21.82
C LEU A 166 2.30 -14.02 22.83
N GLY A 167 2.64 -15.31 22.78
CA GLY A 167 2.17 -16.34 23.71
C GLY A 167 2.53 -16.06 25.17
N ALA A 168 3.63 -15.33 25.40
CA ALA A 168 4.00 -14.82 26.73
C ALA A 168 3.11 -13.66 27.21
N VAL A 169 2.39 -12.98 26.33
CA VAL A 169 1.47 -11.87 26.66
C VAL A 169 0.04 -12.37 26.87
N HIS A 170 -0.46 -13.24 25.99
CA HIS A 170 -1.77 -13.89 26.11
C HIS A 170 -1.82 -15.20 25.30
N GLY A 171 -2.90 -15.98 25.49
CA GLY A 171 -3.14 -17.17 24.67
C GLY A 171 -3.34 -16.78 23.21
N VAL A 172 -2.57 -17.39 22.30
CA VAL A 172 -2.58 -17.05 20.88
C VAL A 172 -3.81 -17.64 20.18
N SER A 173 -4.35 -16.88 19.22
CA SER A 173 -5.55 -17.19 18.45
C SER A 173 -5.39 -16.77 16.99
N PHE A 174 -6.32 -17.20 16.13
CA PHE A 174 -6.34 -16.76 14.73
C PHE A 174 -6.55 -15.24 14.57
N LEU A 175 -7.10 -14.54 15.58
CA LEU A 175 -7.27 -13.08 15.53
C LEU A 175 -5.93 -12.34 15.60
N ASP A 176 -4.86 -13.02 16.01
CA ASP A 176 -3.52 -12.44 16.14
C ASP A 176 -2.79 -12.30 14.80
N GLU A 177 -3.37 -12.83 13.72
CA GLU A 177 -2.91 -12.64 12.35
C GLU A 177 -3.26 -11.26 11.78
N TYR A 178 -4.10 -10.48 12.46
CA TYR A 178 -4.61 -9.20 11.96
C TYR A 178 -4.12 -8.03 12.79
N ALA A 179 -3.96 -6.86 12.16
CA ALA A 179 -3.82 -5.62 12.90
C ALA A 179 -5.18 -5.22 13.45
N VAL A 180 -5.37 -5.41 14.75
CA VAL A 180 -6.63 -5.08 15.42
C VAL A 180 -6.62 -3.60 15.79
N CYS A 181 -7.52 -2.83 15.19
CA CYS A 181 -7.75 -1.43 15.50
C CYS A 181 -9.21 -1.23 15.92
N PRO A 182 -9.49 -0.81 17.17
CA PRO A 182 -10.86 -0.61 17.62
C PRO A 182 -11.62 0.41 16.79
N GLY A 183 -10.94 1.38 16.16
CA GLY A 183 -11.40 2.17 15.01
C GLY A 183 -12.64 3.04 15.24
N PRO A 184 -12.71 4.27 14.69
CA PRO A 184 -14.00 4.97 14.66
C PRO A 184 -14.99 4.24 13.76
N PHE A 185 -14.51 3.47 12.78
CA PHE A 185 -15.34 2.78 11.80
C PHE A 185 -15.74 1.37 12.24
N ALA A 186 -15.38 0.90 13.42
CA ALA A 186 -15.72 -0.46 13.84
C ALA A 186 -17.21 -0.71 14.01
N ALA A 187 -18.01 0.31 14.34
CA ALA A 187 -19.46 0.17 14.35
C ALA A 187 -20.06 -0.02 12.93
N THR A 188 -19.29 0.31 11.89
CA THR A 188 -19.66 0.01 10.49
C THR A 188 -19.26 -1.40 10.08
N THR A 189 -18.35 -2.02 10.82
CA THR A 189 -18.01 -3.44 10.67
C THR A 189 -18.94 -4.29 11.54
N HIS A 190 -19.25 -5.49 11.08
CA HIS A 190 -20.09 -6.42 11.85
C HIS A 190 -19.33 -7.10 13.01
N VAL A 191 -18.07 -6.73 13.22
CA VAL A 191 -17.14 -7.13 14.27
C VAL A 191 -16.66 -5.84 14.94
N ASP A 192 -16.61 -5.76 16.27
CA ASP A 192 -16.40 -4.52 17.04
C ASP A 192 -14.98 -3.89 16.93
N SER A 193 -14.26 -4.18 15.85
CA SER A 193 -12.94 -3.62 15.49
C SER A 193 -12.70 -3.73 13.99
N LEU A 194 -11.78 -2.92 13.47
CA LEU A 194 -11.15 -3.16 12.18
C LEU A 194 -10.10 -4.27 12.33
N TYR A 195 -10.08 -5.18 11.37
CA TYR A 195 -9.09 -6.25 11.25
C TYR A 195 -8.34 -6.03 9.95
N LEU A 196 -7.18 -5.39 10.08
CA LEU A 196 -6.41 -4.88 8.96
C LEU A 196 -5.34 -5.89 8.53
N ILE A 197 -5.26 -6.11 7.23
CA ILE A 197 -4.24 -6.93 6.55
C ILE A 197 -3.48 -6.06 5.54
N ASP A 198 -2.38 -6.60 5.03
CA ASP A 198 -1.57 -5.95 4.00
C ASP A 198 -2.41 -5.45 2.81
N GLY A 199 -2.16 -4.21 2.40
CA GLY A 199 -2.89 -3.51 1.34
C GLY A 199 -2.86 -4.22 -0.01
N SER A 200 -1.82 -5.00 -0.27
CA SER A 200 -1.59 -5.73 -1.52
C SER A 200 -2.50 -6.95 -1.69
N GLN A 201 -3.10 -7.46 -0.62
CA GLN A 201 -3.75 -8.78 -0.65
C GLN A 201 -5.06 -8.84 -1.46
N GLY A 202 -5.62 -7.69 -1.85
CA GLY A 202 -6.68 -7.60 -2.86
C GLY A 202 -6.17 -7.84 -4.30
N GLY A 203 -4.86 -8.04 -4.46
CA GLY A 203 -4.15 -8.06 -5.74
C GLY A 203 -3.72 -6.67 -6.23
N GLU A 204 -3.88 -5.63 -5.41
CA GLU A 204 -3.54 -4.24 -5.72
C GLU A 204 -2.22 -3.86 -5.04
N GLU A 205 -1.11 -4.43 -5.52
CA GLU A 205 0.24 -4.21 -4.96
C GLU A 205 0.76 -2.77 -5.14
N ILE A 206 0.22 -2.01 -6.10
CA ILE A 206 0.56 -0.60 -6.31
C ILE A 206 -0.58 0.25 -5.73
N PRO A 207 -0.33 1.14 -4.75
CA PRO A 207 -1.38 1.92 -4.08
C PRO A 207 -1.87 3.09 -4.93
N ILE A 208 -2.51 2.80 -6.07
CA ILE A 208 -3.09 3.79 -7.00
C ILE A 208 -4.47 4.24 -6.50
N TRP A 209 -5.23 3.32 -5.88
CA TRP A 209 -6.59 3.56 -5.41
C TRP A 209 -6.77 4.88 -4.62
N PRO A 210 -5.90 5.24 -3.65
CA PRO A 210 -5.99 6.49 -2.90
C PRO A 210 -5.87 7.78 -3.71
N LEU A 211 -5.33 7.70 -4.92
CA LEU A 211 -5.05 8.85 -5.79
C LEU A 211 -6.18 9.09 -6.81
N LEU A 212 -7.10 8.13 -6.94
CA LEU A 212 -8.23 8.19 -7.86
C LEU A 212 -9.39 9.10 -7.42
N PRO A 213 -9.70 9.33 -6.13
CA PRO A 213 -10.78 10.25 -5.73
C PRO A 213 -10.62 11.63 -6.37
N VAL A 214 -11.71 12.19 -6.90
CA VAL A 214 -11.68 13.48 -7.63
C VAL A 214 -11.24 14.62 -6.72
N GLU A 215 -11.54 14.51 -5.43
CA GLU A 215 -11.18 15.45 -4.38
C GLU A 215 -9.66 15.61 -4.21
N ARG A 216 -8.87 14.59 -4.58
CA ARG A 216 -7.39 14.66 -4.56
C ARG A 216 -6.83 15.48 -5.72
N GLY A 217 -7.57 15.65 -6.81
CA GLY A 217 -7.13 16.43 -7.97
C GLY A 217 -5.85 15.92 -8.68
N VAL A 218 -5.46 14.66 -8.48
CA VAL A 218 -4.20 14.11 -9.02
C VAL A 218 -4.33 13.83 -10.52
N GLY A 219 -3.73 14.67 -11.37
CA GLY A 219 -3.80 14.50 -12.82
C GLY A 219 -2.88 13.41 -13.38
N VAL A 220 -1.69 13.27 -12.81
CA VAL A 220 -0.67 12.30 -13.24
C VAL A 220 -0.25 11.44 -12.05
N ILE A 221 -0.24 10.12 -12.27
CA ILE A 221 0.18 9.12 -11.28
C ILE A 221 1.44 8.45 -11.82
N VAL A 222 2.54 8.56 -11.08
CA VAL A 222 3.76 7.78 -11.37
C VAL A 222 3.70 6.50 -10.55
N ALA A 223 3.40 5.39 -11.22
CA ALA A 223 3.24 4.08 -10.61
C ALA A 223 4.50 3.25 -10.84
N ALA A 224 5.33 3.12 -9.81
CA ALA A 224 6.46 2.21 -9.83
C ALA A 224 6.00 0.81 -9.38
N ASP A 225 6.25 -0.19 -10.21
CA ASP A 225 5.82 -1.57 -9.97
C ASP A 225 7.04 -2.45 -9.69
N PHE A 226 7.14 -2.92 -8.46
CA PHE A 226 8.16 -3.87 -8.01
C PHE A 226 7.54 -5.20 -7.58
N SER A 227 6.33 -5.51 -8.06
CA SER A 227 5.67 -6.77 -7.79
C SER A 227 6.49 -7.96 -8.29
N THR A 228 6.31 -9.09 -7.62
CA THR A 228 6.96 -10.35 -7.97
C THR A 228 5.97 -11.32 -8.63
N SER A 229 5.15 -10.80 -9.55
CA SER A 229 3.97 -11.51 -10.08
C SER A 229 4.29 -12.66 -11.05
N THR A 230 5.49 -12.68 -11.62
CA THR A 230 5.97 -13.77 -12.52
C THR A 230 6.86 -14.78 -11.77
N PRO A 231 7.08 -15.99 -12.32
CA PRO A 231 8.03 -16.95 -11.74
C PRO A 231 9.44 -16.38 -11.53
N ASP A 232 9.87 -15.49 -12.43
CA ASP A 232 11.14 -14.77 -12.35
C ASP A 232 11.11 -13.56 -11.40
N GLN A 233 10.07 -13.41 -10.57
CA GLN A 233 9.93 -12.32 -9.57
C GLN A 233 9.93 -10.91 -10.20
N LEU A 234 9.30 -10.77 -11.37
CA LEU A 234 9.14 -9.49 -12.08
C LEU A 234 7.65 -9.13 -12.29
N PRO A 235 7.32 -7.85 -12.53
CA PRO A 235 5.96 -7.40 -12.80
C PRO A 235 5.41 -7.88 -14.15
N ASP A 236 4.13 -8.28 -14.16
CA ASP A 236 3.34 -8.60 -15.37
C ASP A 236 2.19 -7.61 -15.61
N GLY A 237 2.05 -6.59 -14.75
CA GLY A 237 0.95 -5.62 -14.78
C GLY A 237 -0.37 -6.11 -14.17
N SER A 238 -0.39 -7.29 -13.53
CA SER A 238 -1.55 -7.81 -12.82
C SER A 238 -2.07 -6.86 -11.75
N SER A 239 -1.18 -6.26 -10.95
CA SER A 239 -1.52 -5.28 -9.92
C SER A 239 -2.23 -4.03 -10.48
N LEU A 240 -1.69 -3.46 -11.56
CA LEU A 240 -2.29 -2.34 -12.26
C LEU A 240 -3.67 -2.69 -12.83
N TYR A 241 -3.79 -3.89 -13.42
CA TYR A 241 -5.06 -4.38 -13.95
C TYR A 241 -6.10 -4.64 -12.85
N LYS A 242 -5.69 -5.14 -11.69
CA LYS A 242 -6.57 -5.34 -10.51
C LYS A 242 -7.17 -4.04 -10.02
N THR A 243 -6.37 -2.98 -9.94
CA THR A 243 -6.87 -1.64 -9.60
C THR A 243 -7.90 -1.16 -10.64
N PHE A 244 -7.65 -1.42 -11.93
CA PHE A 244 -8.62 -1.10 -12.99
C PHE A 244 -9.93 -1.88 -12.83
N GLN A 245 -9.87 -3.17 -12.50
CA GLN A 245 -11.06 -3.98 -12.24
C GLN A 245 -11.86 -3.44 -11.04
N ARG A 246 -11.19 -3.07 -9.94
CA ARG A 246 -11.84 -2.43 -8.79
C ARG A 246 -12.52 -1.13 -9.18
N ALA A 247 -11.83 -0.27 -9.93
CA ALA A 247 -12.39 0.99 -10.40
C ALA A 247 -13.64 0.79 -11.25
N GLN A 248 -13.66 -0.22 -12.13
CA GLN A 248 -14.85 -0.57 -12.88
C GLN A 248 -16.00 -1.06 -11.99
N GLN A 249 -15.72 -1.93 -11.01
CA GLN A 249 -16.74 -2.46 -10.09
C GLN A 249 -17.37 -1.35 -9.22
N MET A 250 -16.56 -0.37 -8.81
CA MET A 250 -16.99 0.71 -7.93
C MET A 250 -17.47 1.97 -8.69
N GLY A 251 -17.41 1.96 -10.03
CA GLY A 251 -17.84 3.10 -10.86
C GLY A 251 -16.90 4.31 -10.83
N PHE A 252 -15.62 4.11 -10.50
CA PHE A 252 -14.60 5.18 -10.53
C PHE A 252 -14.10 5.41 -11.95
N SER A 253 -14.61 6.45 -12.60
CA SER A 253 -14.28 6.80 -13.99
C SER A 253 -12.88 7.38 -14.19
N ARG A 254 -12.22 7.84 -13.11
CA ARG A 254 -10.90 8.48 -13.18
C ARG A 254 -9.77 7.52 -13.54
N MET A 255 -9.95 6.22 -13.28
CA MET A 255 -8.99 5.19 -13.67
C MET A 255 -9.03 5.00 -15.20
N PRO A 256 -7.91 5.17 -15.93
CA PRO A 256 -7.89 4.92 -17.36
C PRO A 256 -8.04 3.43 -17.66
N MET A 257 -8.35 3.10 -18.92
CA MET A 257 -8.35 1.71 -19.38
C MET A 257 -6.96 1.10 -19.24
N ILE A 258 -6.90 -0.12 -18.68
CA ILE A 258 -5.69 -0.92 -18.56
C ILE A 258 -5.89 -2.24 -19.32
N PRO A 259 -4.96 -2.64 -20.22
CA PRO A 259 -5.03 -3.92 -20.90
C PRO A 259 -4.85 -5.10 -19.93
N THR A 260 -5.30 -6.28 -20.33
CA THR A 260 -5.08 -7.49 -19.53
C THR A 260 -3.58 -7.81 -19.40
N PRO A 261 -3.13 -8.54 -18.36
CA PRO A 261 -1.71 -8.95 -18.24
C PRO A 261 -1.19 -9.70 -19.48
N ALA A 262 -2.05 -10.52 -20.11
CA ALA A 262 -1.71 -11.21 -21.36
C ALA A 262 -1.47 -10.25 -22.54
N GLU A 263 -2.22 -9.15 -22.62
CA GLU A 263 -2.00 -8.10 -23.63
C GLU A 263 -0.78 -7.24 -23.30
N ILE A 264 -0.55 -6.93 -22.02
CA ILE A 264 0.65 -6.24 -21.53
C ILE A 264 1.90 -7.00 -21.96
N ASP A 265 1.94 -8.31 -21.71
CA ASP A 265 3.05 -9.18 -22.10
C ASP A 265 3.21 -9.26 -23.62
N LYS A 266 2.11 -9.52 -24.35
CA LYS A 266 2.12 -9.61 -25.83
C LYS A 266 2.65 -8.34 -26.50
N LEU A 267 2.35 -7.17 -25.93
CA LEU A 267 2.76 -5.86 -26.43
C LEU A 267 4.08 -5.37 -25.78
N ALA A 268 4.69 -6.15 -24.90
CA ALA A 268 5.90 -5.81 -24.15
C ALA A 268 5.78 -4.49 -23.33
N LEU A 269 4.58 -4.15 -22.85
CA LEU A 269 4.31 -2.91 -22.11
C LEU A 269 4.90 -2.92 -20.69
N ASN A 270 5.33 -4.09 -20.20
CA ASN A 270 6.05 -4.27 -18.93
C ASN A 270 7.58 -4.36 -19.09
N LYS A 271 8.13 -4.06 -20.28
CA LYS A 271 9.58 -4.12 -20.53
C LYS A 271 10.27 -2.75 -20.51
N GLN A 272 9.48 -1.67 -20.45
CA GLN A 272 9.91 -0.28 -20.32
C GLN A 272 8.73 0.53 -19.74
N PRO A 273 8.93 1.80 -19.34
CA PRO A 273 7.84 2.66 -18.93
C PRO A 273 6.75 2.75 -20.00
N THR A 274 5.49 2.75 -19.58
CA THR A 274 4.33 2.86 -20.46
C THR A 274 3.35 3.87 -19.88
N PHE A 275 2.77 4.71 -20.73
CA PHE A 275 1.76 5.68 -20.34
C PHE A 275 0.36 5.14 -20.68
N PHE A 276 -0.52 5.14 -19.69
CA PHE A 276 -1.94 4.81 -19.82
C PHE A 276 -2.79 6.06 -19.62
N GLY A 277 -3.88 6.19 -20.40
CA GLY A 277 -4.77 7.36 -20.34
C GLY A 277 -4.26 8.62 -21.06
N CYS A 278 -3.28 8.49 -21.96
CA CYS A 278 -2.69 9.66 -22.65
C CYS A 278 -3.59 10.30 -23.72
N ARG A 279 -4.70 9.65 -24.12
CA ARG A 279 -5.74 10.24 -25.01
C ARG A 279 -7.09 10.38 -24.32
N SER A 280 -7.14 10.16 -23.01
CA SER A 280 -8.34 10.36 -22.21
C SER A 280 -8.63 11.85 -22.03
N ASP A 281 -9.89 12.19 -21.82
CA ASP A 281 -10.25 13.55 -21.40
C ASP A 281 -9.59 13.92 -20.04
N ALA A 282 -9.76 15.18 -19.63
CA ALA A 282 -9.20 15.69 -18.38
C ALA A 282 -9.77 15.02 -17.12
N SER A 283 -10.87 14.26 -17.21
CA SER A 283 -11.48 13.60 -16.06
C SER A 283 -10.71 12.35 -15.62
N GLN A 284 -10.00 11.68 -16.54
CA GLN A 284 -9.18 10.51 -16.20
C GLN A 284 -7.75 10.90 -15.83
N ALA A 285 -7.13 10.16 -14.92
CA ALA A 285 -5.71 10.28 -14.62
C ALA A 285 -4.86 9.73 -15.77
N LEU A 286 -3.67 10.31 -15.96
CA LEU A 286 -2.62 9.70 -16.77
C LEU A 286 -1.71 8.90 -15.84
N ILE A 287 -1.55 7.61 -16.12
CA ILE A 287 -0.67 6.73 -15.33
C ILE A 287 0.63 6.54 -16.10
N ILE A 288 1.75 6.94 -15.49
CA ILE A 288 3.10 6.60 -15.91
C ILE A 288 3.48 5.32 -15.17
N TYR A 289 3.33 4.18 -15.83
CA TYR A 289 3.68 2.88 -15.29
C TYR A 289 5.17 2.61 -15.52
N ILE A 290 5.91 2.37 -14.45
CA ILE A 290 7.36 2.11 -14.44
C ILE A 290 7.58 0.72 -13.84
N PRO A 291 7.67 -0.33 -14.67
CA PRO A 291 7.91 -1.69 -14.18
C PRO A 291 9.37 -1.87 -13.77
N ASN A 292 9.61 -2.68 -12.74
CA ASN A 292 10.94 -3.22 -12.46
C ASN A 292 11.40 -4.09 -13.64
N VAL A 293 12.58 -3.78 -14.17
CA VAL A 293 13.20 -4.52 -15.27
C VAL A 293 14.65 -4.81 -14.87
N PRO A 294 15.13 -6.05 -15.04
CA PRO A 294 16.50 -6.39 -14.68
C PRO A 294 17.48 -5.79 -15.69
N HIS A 295 18.13 -4.72 -15.29
CA HIS A 295 19.29 -4.13 -15.95
C HIS A 295 20.61 -4.65 -15.38
N ILE A 296 20.60 -4.99 -14.09
CA ILE A 296 21.66 -5.70 -13.37
C ILE A 296 21.02 -6.98 -12.79
N LEU A 297 21.81 -8.04 -12.65
CA LEU A 297 21.37 -9.29 -12.03
C LEU A 297 20.97 -9.06 -10.55
N GLY A 298 19.92 -9.73 -10.08
CA GLY A 298 19.55 -9.75 -8.66
C GLY A 298 18.58 -8.66 -8.19
N SER A 299 17.87 -7.98 -9.11
CA SER A 299 16.82 -7.01 -8.74
C SER A 299 15.44 -7.63 -8.48
N ASN A 300 15.30 -8.92 -8.73
CA ASN A 300 14.08 -9.71 -8.68
C ASN A 300 14.12 -10.65 -7.46
N VAL A 301 14.09 -10.05 -6.26
CA VAL A 301 14.21 -10.75 -4.98
C VAL A 301 12.83 -11.13 -4.45
N PRO A 302 12.63 -12.37 -3.95
CA PRO A 302 11.35 -12.77 -3.38
C PRO A 302 10.98 -11.94 -2.13
N TRP A 303 9.69 -11.63 -1.99
CA TRP A 303 9.17 -10.78 -0.91
C TRP A 303 9.45 -11.30 0.51
N TRP A 304 9.61 -12.61 0.70
CA TRP A 304 9.93 -13.22 1.99
C TRP A 304 11.41 -13.08 2.40
N THR A 305 12.24 -12.44 1.55
CA THR A 305 13.67 -12.27 1.81
C THR A 305 13.91 -11.04 2.70
N ILE A 306 13.96 -11.26 4.02
CA ILE A 306 14.12 -10.18 5.02
C ILE A 306 15.58 -9.89 5.40
N GLN A 307 16.52 -10.74 4.99
CA GLN A 307 17.96 -10.54 5.17
C GLN A 307 18.62 -10.45 3.80
N LEU A 308 19.24 -9.31 3.51
CA LEU A 308 19.91 -9.03 2.25
C LEU A 308 21.38 -8.74 2.50
N SER A 309 22.28 -9.26 1.66
CA SER A 309 23.70 -8.88 1.74
C SER A 309 23.90 -7.46 1.22
N SER A 310 24.95 -6.78 1.69
CA SER A 310 25.28 -5.41 1.25
C SER A 310 25.47 -5.31 -0.27
N GLU A 311 26.02 -6.36 -0.90
CA GLU A 311 26.22 -6.45 -2.35
C GLU A 311 24.89 -6.55 -3.09
N LEU A 312 23.95 -7.35 -2.56
CA LEU A 312 22.61 -7.49 -3.14
C LEU A 312 21.82 -6.19 -3.00
N VAL A 313 21.87 -5.52 -1.82
CA VAL A 313 21.26 -4.21 -1.61
C VAL A 313 21.79 -3.19 -2.61
N THR A 314 23.11 -3.12 -2.77
CA THR A 314 23.75 -2.22 -3.74
C THR A 314 23.25 -2.50 -5.16
N SER A 315 23.19 -3.77 -5.55
CA SER A 315 22.72 -4.19 -6.88
C SER A 315 21.25 -3.83 -7.12
N ILE A 316 20.38 -3.99 -6.12
CA ILE A 316 18.96 -3.60 -6.19
C ILE A 316 18.83 -2.09 -6.38
N LEU A 317 19.58 -1.30 -5.59
CA LEU A 317 19.55 0.17 -5.66
C LEU A 317 20.07 0.69 -7.01
N GLU A 318 21.17 0.13 -7.51
CA GLU A 318 21.71 0.46 -8.82
C GLU A 318 20.72 0.11 -9.94
N ASN A 319 20.09 -1.07 -9.88
CA ASN A 319 19.06 -1.46 -10.85
C ASN A 319 17.86 -0.49 -10.81
N GLY A 320 17.39 -0.16 -9.61
CA GLY A 320 16.30 0.80 -9.41
C GLY A 320 16.63 2.18 -10.00
N ASN A 321 17.87 2.64 -9.85
CA ASN A 321 18.33 3.88 -10.49
C ASN A 321 18.28 3.79 -12.02
N LEU A 322 18.73 2.66 -12.60
CA LEU A 322 18.70 2.46 -14.04
C LEU A 322 17.26 2.38 -14.59
N VAL A 323 16.34 1.76 -13.85
CA VAL A 323 14.91 1.72 -14.18
C VAL A 323 14.32 3.14 -14.14
N ALA A 324 14.54 3.87 -13.05
CA ALA A 324 13.98 5.22 -12.85
C ALA A 324 14.54 6.26 -13.84
N THR A 325 15.82 6.13 -14.23
CA THR A 325 16.49 7.06 -15.15
C THR A 325 16.43 6.59 -16.60
N MET A 326 15.82 5.44 -16.89
CA MET A 326 15.86 4.80 -18.20
C MET A 326 17.29 4.69 -18.76
N LYS A 327 18.24 4.28 -17.89
CA LYS A 327 19.68 4.20 -18.20
C LYS A 327 20.27 5.51 -18.72
N GLY A 328 19.79 6.65 -18.24
CA GLY A 328 20.27 7.97 -18.65
C GLY A 328 19.70 8.45 -19.99
N ASP A 329 18.56 7.91 -20.43
CA ASP A 329 17.85 8.39 -21.62
C ASP A 329 17.46 9.87 -21.46
N THR A 330 18.03 10.74 -22.30
CA THR A 330 17.82 12.19 -22.22
C THR A 330 16.42 12.63 -22.63
N GLN A 331 15.68 11.79 -23.35
CA GLN A 331 14.29 12.04 -23.72
C GLN A 331 13.32 11.72 -22.57
N TRP A 332 13.69 10.80 -21.68
CA TRP A 332 12.83 10.37 -20.58
C TRP A 332 12.33 11.50 -19.67
N PRO A 333 13.19 12.39 -19.12
CA PRO A 333 12.71 13.51 -18.30
C PRO A 333 11.82 14.49 -19.09
N ILE A 334 12.04 14.65 -20.40
CA ILE A 334 11.17 15.45 -21.26
C ILE A 334 9.78 14.83 -21.33
N CYS A 335 9.70 13.50 -21.47
CA CYS A 335 8.44 12.78 -21.57
C CYS A 335 7.63 12.75 -20.27
N ILE A 336 8.29 12.68 -19.11
CA ILE A 336 7.63 12.92 -17.83
C ILE A 336 7.06 14.35 -17.79
N GLY A 337 7.85 15.35 -18.19
CA GLY A 337 7.40 16.74 -18.27
C GLY A 337 6.19 16.91 -19.18
N CYS A 338 6.17 16.26 -20.34
CA CYS A 338 5.04 16.25 -21.26
C CYS A 338 3.78 15.59 -20.66
N ALA A 339 3.95 14.52 -19.87
CA ALA A 339 2.86 13.89 -19.13
C ALA A 339 2.25 14.81 -18.07
N VAL A 340 3.08 15.53 -17.32
CA VAL A 340 2.59 16.53 -16.35
C VAL A 340 1.88 17.69 -17.06
N LEU A 341 2.49 18.21 -18.13
CA LEU A 341 1.91 19.31 -18.91
C LEU A 341 0.57 18.91 -19.56
N SER A 342 0.41 17.67 -20.03
CA SER A 342 -0.84 17.25 -20.70
C SER A 342 -2.08 17.32 -19.80
N LYS A 343 -1.89 17.24 -18.48
CA LYS A 343 -2.98 17.36 -17.50
C LYS A 343 -3.09 18.76 -16.89
N ALA A 344 -2.02 19.56 -16.95
CA ALA A 344 -2.00 20.93 -16.42
C ALA A 344 -2.36 22.02 -17.45
N SER A 345 -2.17 21.75 -18.75
CA SER A 345 -2.24 22.76 -19.82
C SER A 345 -3.66 23.15 -20.25
N GLY A 346 -4.69 22.39 -19.87
CA GLY A 346 -6.07 22.62 -20.34
C GLY A 346 -6.13 22.53 -21.87
N ASP A 347 -6.60 23.61 -22.52
CA ASP A 347 -6.69 23.70 -23.98
C ASP A 347 -5.41 24.20 -24.68
N ILE A 348 -4.32 24.42 -23.92
CA ILE A 348 -3.06 24.93 -24.48
C ILE A 348 -2.32 23.79 -25.19
N ALA A 349 -1.94 24.05 -26.46
CA ALA A 349 -1.19 23.09 -27.25
C ALA A 349 0.16 22.73 -26.62
N LEU A 350 0.44 21.42 -26.52
CA LEU A 350 1.70 20.92 -26.01
C LEU A 350 2.88 21.20 -26.97
N PRO A 351 4.12 21.35 -26.45
CA PRO A 351 5.29 21.47 -27.29
C PRO A 351 5.44 20.27 -28.25
N LYS A 352 5.93 20.52 -29.47
CA LYS A 352 6.20 19.46 -30.47
C LYS A 352 7.10 18.33 -29.95
N ALA A 353 7.99 18.63 -29.01
CA ALA A 353 8.83 17.62 -28.35
C ALA A 353 8.01 16.50 -27.68
N CYS A 354 6.77 16.78 -27.28
CA CYS A 354 5.88 15.80 -26.66
C CYS A 354 5.31 14.77 -27.64
N GLU A 355 5.25 15.07 -28.95
CA GLU A 355 4.74 14.13 -29.96
C GLU A 355 5.56 12.83 -29.97
N ALA A 356 6.89 12.95 -29.92
CA ALA A 356 7.80 11.80 -29.86
C ALA A 356 7.64 10.98 -28.57
N CYS A 357 7.25 11.62 -27.46
CA CYS A 357 6.98 10.93 -26.21
C CYS A 357 5.71 10.10 -26.29
N TRP A 358 4.64 10.64 -26.90
CA TRP A 358 3.39 9.90 -27.08
C TRP A 358 3.56 8.72 -28.02
N ASP A 359 4.31 8.88 -29.11
CA ASP A 359 4.55 7.76 -30.02
C ASP A 359 5.35 6.63 -29.38
N ARG A 360 6.25 6.95 -28.45
CA ARG A 360 7.12 5.98 -27.80
C ARG A 360 6.49 5.31 -26.59
N PHE A 361 5.83 6.07 -25.72
CA PHE A 361 5.38 5.59 -24.41
C PHE A 361 3.87 5.43 -24.30
N CYS A 362 3.07 6.11 -25.13
CA CYS A 362 1.62 6.04 -25.00
C CYS A 362 1.09 4.72 -25.53
N TRP A 363 0.41 3.97 -24.67
CA TRP A 363 -0.38 2.82 -25.10
C TRP A 363 -1.58 3.30 -25.93
N LYS A 364 -1.68 2.83 -27.18
CA LYS A 364 -2.67 3.30 -28.16
C LYS A 364 -4.04 2.61 -28.05
N GLY A 365 -4.23 1.73 -27.08
CA GLY A 365 -5.43 0.89 -26.94
C GLY A 365 -5.48 -0.25 -27.96
N THR A 366 -6.46 -1.14 -27.82
CA THR A 366 -6.86 -2.04 -28.91
C THR A 366 -7.84 -1.32 -29.82
N ALA A 367 -7.76 -1.53 -31.13
CA ALA A 367 -8.47 -0.79 -32.17
C ALA A 367 -10.01 -1.05 -32.20
N SER A 368 -10.69 -0.93 -31.07
CA SER A 368 -12.13 -1.15 -30.89
C SER A 368 -12.84 -0.02 -30.13
N GLY A 369 -12.36 1.22 -30.29
CA GLY A 369 -13.04 2.44 -29.82
C GLY A 369 -12.72 3.60 -30.75
N PRO A 370 -13.69 4.48 -31.09
CA PRO A 370 -13.53 5.45 -32.17
C PRO A 370 -12.41 6.43 -31.83
N ALA A 371 -11.53 6.67 -32.80
CA ALA A 371 -10.67 7.84 -32.79
C ALA A 371 -11.58 9.07 -32.80
N HIS A 372 -11.50 9.88 -31.75
CA HIS A 372 -12.05 11.23 -31.75
C HIS A 372 -11.01 12.21 -32.31
#